data_AF-A0A016RXR2-F1
#
_entry.id   AF-A0A016RXR2-F1
#
_cell.length_a   1.000
_cell.length_b   1.000
_cell.length_c   1.000
_cell.angle_alpha   90.00
_cell.angle_beta   90.00
_cell.angle_gamma   90.00
#
_symmetry.space_group_name_H-M   'P 1'
#
loop_
_entity.id
_entity.type
_entity.pdbx_description
1 polymer ?
#
loop_
_entity_poly.entity_id
_entity_poly.type
_entity_poly.pdbx_seq_one_letter_code
_entity_poly.pdbx_strand_id
1 'polypeptide(L)'
;MTPSLTSTKTGAQQFLEMYEGLRTNFNVRTIWLQVTAPVKWEPSISKNIQFIDSIIQAARANGLVVGIYTNAYDWRQITNEWIGANNTLLWYLRAMELIYY
;
A
#
# COMPACT_ATOMS: atom_id res chain seq x y z
N MET A 1 5.75 5.21 -0.29
CA MET A 1 5.50 5.14 1.16
C MET A 1 5.56 3.70 1.63
N THR A 2 6.26 3.48 2.73
CA THR A 2 6.24 2.21 3.48
C THR A 2 5.31 2.44 4.68
N PRO A 3 4.20 1.68 4.81
CA PRO A 3 3.31 1.83 5.95
C PRO A 3 4.00 1.59 7.29
N SER A 4 3.66 2.40 8.28
CA SER A 4 3.99 2.15 9.68
C SER A 4 2.87 1.30 10.31
N LEU A 5 2.91 -0.02 10.07
CA LEU A 5 1.84 -0.94 10.44
C LEU A 5 1.62 -1.11 11.95
N THR A 6 2.61 -0.75 12.78
CA THR A 6 2.50 -0.76 14.25
C THR A 6 1.91 0.52 14.84
N SER A 7 1.57 1.51 14.00
CA SER A 7 0.96 2.76 14.43
C SER A 7 -0.54 2.59 14.66
N THR A 8 -1.12 3.38 15.58
CA THR A 8 -2.57 3.49 15.76
C THR A 8 -3.26 4.35 14.68
N LYS A 9 -2.48 5.01 13.81
CA LYS A 9 -2.99 5.86 12.73
C LYS A 9 -3.56 5.03 11.60
N THR A 10 -4.68 5.49 11.04
CA THR A 10 -5.26 4.91 9.82
C THR A 10 -4.34 5.10 8.62
N GLY A 11 -4.54 4.31 7.57
CA GLY A 11 -3.78 4.46 6.33
C GLY A 11 -3.91 5.87 5.75
N ALA A 12 -5.14 6.41 5.71
CA ALA A 12 -5.39 7.79 5.30
C ALA A 12 -4.58 8.82 6.09
N GLN A 13 -4.51 8.70 7.42
CA GLN A 13 -3.70 9.61 8.26
C GLN A 13 -2.22 9.53 7.92
N GLN A 14 -1.66 8.32 7.79
CA GLN A 14 -0.25 8.14 7.43
C GLN A 14 0.07 8.72 6.04
N PHE A 15 -0.84 8.54 5.07
CA PHE A 15 -0.70 9.13 3.75
C PHE A 15 -0.74 10.67 3.82
N LEU A 16 -1.74 11.24 4.51
CA LEU A 16 -1.92 12.70 4.58
C LEU A 16 -0.71 13.37 5.22
N GLU A 17 -0.20 12.85 6.34
CA GLU A 17 0.99 13.41 7.00
C GLU A 17 2.21 13.42 6.08
N MET A 18 2.45 12.33 5.35
CA MET A 18 3.53 12.26 4.37
C MET A 18 3.31 13.25 3.21
N TYR A 19 2.10 13.28 2.64
CA TYR A 19 1.78 14.10 1.47
C TYR A 19 1.84 15.60 1.81
N GLU A 20 1.29 16.00 2.95
CA GLU A 20 1.33 17.38 3.46
C GLU A 20 2.77 17.86 3.62
N GLY A 21 3.65 17.01 4.16
CA GLY A 21 5.08 17.32 4.25
C GLY A 21 5.74 17.54 2.89
N LEU A 22 5.45 16.67 1.91
CA LEU A 22 6.08 16.72 0.59
C LEU A 22 5.54 17.85 -0.29
N ARG A 23 4.22 18.10 -0.28
CA ARG A 23 3.57 19.03 -1.23
C ARG A 23 3.96 20.49 -1.02
N THR A 24 4.57 20.82 0.11
CA THR A 24 5.11 22.16 0.39
C THR A 24 6.28 22.51 -0.52
N ASN A 25 7.05 21.51 -0.97
CA ASN A 25 8.27 21.70 -1.75
C ASN A 25 8.26 20.95 -3.09
N PHE A 26 7.35 19.99 -3.29
CA PHE A 26 7.31 19.13 -4.46
C PHE A 26 5.92 19.04 -5.06
N ASN A 27 5.84 19.05 -6.40
CA ASN A 27 4.62 18.67 -7.11
C ASN A 27 4.51 17.14 -7.20
N VAL A 28 4.00 16.52 -6.14
CA VAL A 28 3.80 15.08 -6.08
C VAL A 28 2.65 14.70 -7.03
N ARG A 29 2.91 13.78 -7.97
CA ARG A 29 1.90 13.28 -8.94
C ARG A 29 1.46 11.85 -8.67
N THR A 30 2.34 11.06 -8.07
CA THR A 30 2.13 9.64 -7.86
C THR A 30 2.74 9.20 -6.54
N ILE A 31 2.03 8.33 -5.81
CA ILE A 31 2.55 7.67 -4.63
C ILE A 31 2.60 6.17 -4.85
N TRP A 32 3.71 5.54 -4.45
CA TRP A 32 3.88 4.09 -4.47
C TRP A 32 3.68 3.54 -3.07
N LEU A 33 2.66 2.71 -2.86
CA LEU A 33 2.40 2.02 -1.59
C LEU A 33 3.11 0.65 -1.60
N GLN A 34 4.02 0.46 -0.65
CA GLN A 34 4.67 -0.84 -0.45
C GLN A 34 3.72 -1.79 0.31
N VAL A 35 3.28 -2.85 -0.37
CA VAL A 35 2.45 -3.93 0.19
C VAL A 35 3.25 -5.23 0.12
N THR A 36 4.18 -5.38 1.06
CA THR A 36 5.12 -6.52 1.11
C THR A 36 5.30 -7.03 2.52
N ALA A 37 5.97 -8.17 2.67
CA ALA A 37 6.36 -8.77 3.95
C ALA A 37 5.14 -9.08 4.86
N PRO A 38 4.37 -10.14 4.56
CA PRO A 38 3.09 -10.44 5.20
C PRO A 38 3.15 -10.53 6.72
N VAL A 39 4.27 -11.00 7.28
CA VAL A 39 4.51 -11.09 8.73
C VAL A 39 4.39 -9.75 9.47
N LYS A 40 4.51 -8.62 8.78
CA LYS A 40 4.38 -7.28 9.36
C LYS A 40 2.95 -6.75 9.38
N TRP A 41 2.03 -7.39 8.65
CA TRP A 41 0.64 -6.95 8.51
C TRP A 41 -0.25 -7.57 9.59
N GLU A 42 -1.46 -7.02 9.74
CA GLU A 42 -2.43 -7.57 10.70
C GLU A 42 -2.83 -8.99 10.26
N PRO A 43 -3.06 -9.92 11.21
CA PRO A 43 -3.65 -11.22 10.90
C PRO A 43 -5.03 -11.12 10.25
N SER A 44 -5.72 -9.99 10.45
CA SER A 44 -7.03 -9.71 9.88
C SER A 44 -6.90 -9.12 8.47
N ILE A 45 -7.23 -9.93 7.47
CA ILE A 45 -7.28 -9.51 6.06
C ILE A 45 -8.19 -8.29 5.85
N SER A 46 -9.35 -8.25 6.51
CA SER A 46 -10.28 -7.12 6.38
C SER A 46 -9.68 -5.81 6.89
N LYS A 47 -8.92 -5.84 7.99
CA LYS A 47 -8.18 -4.67 8.48
C LYS A 47 -7.08 -4.23 7.50
N ASN A 48 -6.35 -5.17 6.91
CA ASN A 48 -5.32 -4.87 5.91
C ASN A 48 -5.93 -4.18 4.68
N ILE A 49 -7.02 -4.74 4.14
CA ILE A 49 -7.76 -4.16 3.01
C ILE A 49 -8.27 -2.76 3.37
N GLN A 50 -8.91 -2.58 4.53
CA GLN A 50 -9.41 -1.28 4.97
C GLN A 50 -8.28 -0.25 5.08
N PHE A 51 -7.12 -0.65 5.61
CA PHE A 51 -5.95 0.20 5.72
C PHE A 51 -5.43 0.63 4.33
N ILE A 52 -5.24 -0.32 3.41
CA ILE A 52 -4.76 -0.07 2.04
C ILE A 52 -5.76 0.81 1.27
N ASP A 53 -7.05 0.46 1.31
CA ASP A 53 -8.09 1.22 0.62
C ASP A 53 -8.16 2.66 1.14
N SER A 54 -8.04 2.88 2.46
CA SER A 54 -8.03 4.23 3.02
C SER A 54 -6.88 5.11 2.50
N ILE A 55 -5.71 4.53 2.21
CA ILE A 55 -4.59 5.24 1.54
C ILE A 55 -4.98 5.58 0.10
N ILE A 56 -5.51 4.59 -0.64
CA ILE A 56 -5.88 4.75 -2.04
C ILE A 56 -6.92 5.87 -2.19
N GLN A 57 -7.98 5.85 -1.38
CA GLN A 57 -9.03 6.85 -1.42
C GLN A 57 -8.51 8.24 -1.05
N ALA A 58 -7.69 8.36 0.01
CA ALA A 58 -7.14 9.65 0.43
C ALA A 58 -6.20 10.25 -0.62
N ALA A 59 -5.37 9.44 -1.27
CA ALA A 59 -4.50 9.90 -2.35
C ALA A 59 -5.29 10.37 -3.58
N ARG A 60 -6.32 9.62 -3.98
CA ARG A 60 -7.21 10.01 -5.09
C ARG A 60 -7.98 11.28 -4.83
N ALA A 61 -8.49 11.46 -3.61
CA ALA A 61 -9.16 12.68 -3.19
C ALA A 61 -8.24 13.93 -3.29
N ASN A 62 -6.92 13.72 -3.24
CA ASN A 62 -5.91 14.77 -3.43
C ASN A 62 -5.35 14.82 -4.87
N GLY A 63 -6.00 14.17 -5.84
CA GLY A 63 -5.64 14.23 -7.26
C GLY A 63 -4.40 13.41 -7.64
N LEU A 64 -3.95 12.51 -6.78
CA LEU A 64 -2.75 11.70 -7.02
C LEU A 64 -3.09 10.37 -7.67
N VAL A 65 -2.17 9.89 -8.51
CA VAL A 65 -2.16 8.51 -8.99
C VAL A 65 -1.56 7.62 -7.90
N VAL A 66 -2.07 6.40 -7.73
CA VAL A 66 -1.56 5.43 -6.76
C VAL A 66 -0.97 4.24 -7.49
N GLY A 67 0.23 3.83 -7.11
CA GLY A 67 0.85 2.57 -7.50
C GLY A 67 1.02 1.64 -6.29
N ILE A 68 0.89 0.34 -6.52
CA ILE A 68 1.14 -0.71 -5.54
C ILE A 68 2.44 -1.42 -5.90
N TYR A 69 3.35 -1.50 -4.93
CA TYR A 69 4.57 -2.30 -5.02
C TYR A 69 4.40 -3.57 -4.19
N THR A 70 4.32 -4.72 -4.86
CA THR A 70 4.01 -6.02 -4.25
C THR A 70 4.41 -7.21 -5.16
N ASN A 71 4.23 -8.44 -4.72
CA ASN A 71 4.31 -9.67 -5.51
C ASN A 71 3.06 -10.53 -5.31
N ALA A 72 2.87 -11.60 -6.09
CA ALA A 72 1.67 -12.44 -6.01
C ALA A 72 1.48 -13.09 -4.62
N TYR A 73 2.56 -13.61 -4.01
CA TYR A 73 2.51 -14.22 -2.69
C TYR A 73 2.11 -13.19 -1.61
N ASP A 74 2.80 -12.05 -1.56
CA ASP A 74 2.54 -11.00 -0.57
C ASP A 74 1.11 -10.44 -0.73
N TRP A 75 0.67 -10.16 -1.96
CA TRP A 75 -0.68 -9.67 -2.21
C TRP A 75 -1.74 -10.66 -1.74
N ARG A 76 -1.57 -11.96 -2.05
CA ARG A 76 -2.47 -13.02 -1.60
C ARG A 76 -2.48 -13.15 -0.08
N GLN A 77 -1.32 -13.16 0.57
CA GLN A 77 -1.24 -13.31 2.04
C GLN A 77 -1.81 -12.10 2.79
N ILE A 78 -1.60 -10.88 2.27
CA ILE A 78 -2.01 -9.64 2.96
C ILE A 78 -3.48 -9.30 2.70
N THR A 79 -3.98 -9.60 1.49
CA THR A 79 -5.28 -9.10 1.03
C THR A 79 -6.26 -10.20 0.59
N ASN A 80 -5.84 -11.46 0.57
CA ASN A 80 -6.62 -12.56 -0.01
C ASN A 80 -7.09 -12.27 -1.45
N GLU A 81 -6.16 -11.80 -2.29
CA GLU A 81 -6.38 -11.50 -3.71
C GLU A 81 -7.47 -10.44 -3.94
N TRP A 82 -7.57 -9.47 -3.03
CA TRP A 82 -8.55 -8.39 -3.13
C TRP A 82 -8.43 -7.64 -4.47
N ILE A 83 -9.57 -7.46 -5.13
CA ILE A 83 -9.69 -6.80 -6.44
C ILE A 83 -10.15 -5.33 -6.34
N GLY A 84 -10.30 -4.77 -5.14
CA GLY A 84 -10.80 -3.39 -4.99
C GLY A 84 -9.76 -2.30 -5.22
N ALA A 85 -8.46 -2.65 -5.34
CA ALA A 85 -7.38 -1.74 -5.73
C ALA A 85 -7.41 -1.38 -7.24
N ASN A 86 -8.60 -1.27 -7.84
CA ASN A 86 -8.82 -0.93 -9.24
C ASN A 86 -8.19 0.42 -9.60
N ASN A 87 -7.78 0.64 -10.84
CA ASN A 87 -7.14 1.90 -11.30
C ASN A 87 -5.91 2.31 -10.47
N THR A 88 -5.10 1.32 -10.06
CA THR A 88 -3.77 1.54 -9.49
C THR A 88 -2.71 1.05 -10.47
N LEU A 89 -1.53 1.67 -10.43
CA LEU A 89 -0.35 1.17 -11.13
C LEU A 89 0.20 -0.05 -10.37
N LEU A 90 0.86 -0.97 -11.08
CA LEU A 90 1.51 -2.12 -10.46
C LEU A 90 3.01 -2.07 -10.71
N TRP A 91 3.78 -2.12 -9.63
CA TRP A 91 5.21 -2.43 -9.66
C TRP A 91 5.39 -3.81 -9.04
N TYR A 92 5.51 -4.81 -9.93
CA TYR A 92 5.64 -6.19 -9.52
C TYR A 92 7.07 -6.51 -9.07
N LEU A 93 7.21 -6.95 -7.83
CA LEU A 93 8.44 -7.48 -7.26
C LEU A 93 8.59 -8.95 -7.64
N ARG A 94 9.69 -9.31 -8.28
CA ARG A 94 10.10 -10.71 -8.42
C ARG A 94 11.16 -11.01 -7.36
N ALA A 95 10.76 -11.61 -6.24
CA ALA A 95 11.69 -12.33 -5.38
C ALA A 95 11.85 -13.74 -5.97
N MET A 96 13.08 -14.22 -6.12
CA MET A 96 13.34 -15.59 -6.58
C MET A 96 12.83 -16.56 -5.51
N GLU A 97 11.79 -17.34 -5.81
CA GLU A 97 11.38 -18.48 -4.96
C GLU A 97 12.48 -19.53 -5.07
N LEU A 98 13.28 -19.67 -4.01
CA LEU A 98 14.10 -20.87 -3.83
C LEU A 98 13.13 -21.99 -3.48
N ILE A 99 12.72 -22.75 -4.51
CA ILE A 99 12.04 -24.02 -4.35
C ILE A 99 13.06 -24.98 -3.75
N TYR A 100 13.02 -25.19 -2.43
CA TYR A 100 13.68 -26.33 -1.81
C TYR A 100 12.83 -27.57 -2.10
N TYR A 101 13.35 -28.45 -2.97
CA TYR A 101 12.84 -29.81 -3.20
C TYR A 101 13.28 -30.74 -2.08
#